data_AF-A0A3A5S0E0-F1
#
_entry.id   AF-A0A3A5S0E0-F1
#
_cell.length_a   1.000
_cell.length_b   1.000
_cell.length_c   1.000
_cell.angle_alpha   90.00
_cell.angle_beta   90.00
_cell.angle_gamma   90.00
#
_symmetry.space_group_name_H-M   'P 1'
#
loop_
_entity.id
_entity.type
_entity.pdbx_description
1 polymer ?
#
loop_
_entity_poly.entity_id
_entity_poly.type
_entity_poly.pdbx_seq_one_letter_code
_entity_poly.pdbx_strand_id
1 'polypeptide(L)'
;MKMTPIVNDAYRLRKLLEKATGIKVYKSDLLSNYFNCYLSITQEYKNETNPHITVAQGDWSIVNGGEYKISLYTPTIVIKGKKVLNTRFVKDVAYKIVEALNDEFGEDNWNTCNNETRVWLPMSRNSFYLQIPNFEKY
;
A
#
# COMPACT_ATOMS: atom_id res chain seq x y z
N MET A 1 25.34 -2.47 -8.88
CA MET A 1 25.13 -2.64 -7.43
C MET A 1 24.12 -3.76 -7.22
N LYS A 2 24.47 -4.82 -6.48
CA LYS A 2 23.52 -5.89 -6.14
C LYS A 2 22.55 -5.33 -5.09
N MET A 3 21.25 -5.30 -5.37
CA MET A 3 20.25 -4.88 -4.37
C MET A 3 20.26 -5.84 -3.19
N THR A 4 20.08 -5.32 -1.98
CA THR A 4 19.89 -6.17 -0.81
C THR A 4 18.55 -6.91 -0.93
N PRO A 5 18.44 -8.13 -0.39
CA PRO A 5 17.21 -8.90 -0.26
C PRO A 5 15.96 -8.06 0.07
N ILE A 6 16.05 -7.32 1.17
CA ILE A 6 15.00 -6.44 1.68
C ILE A 6 14.55 -5.37 0.68
N VAL A 7 15.50 -4.73 -0.04
CA VAL A 7 15.20 -3.70 -1.04
C VAL A 7 14.59 -4.32 -2.30
N ASN A 8 15.05 -5.51 -2.67
CA ASN A 8 14.52 -6.26 -3.81
C ASN A 8 13.05 -6.67 -3.57
N ASP A 9 12.73 -7.20 -2.39
CA ASP A 9 11.36 -7.60 -2.06
C ASP A 9 10.39 -6.41 -2.07
N ALA A 10 10.76 -5.29 -1.45
CA ALA A 10 9.96 -4.07 -1.49
C ALA A 10 9.80 -3.51 -2.93
N TYR A 11 10.82 -3.69 -3.77
CA TYR A 11 10.73 -3.31 -5.18
C TYR A 11 9.78 -4.23 -5.96
N ARG A 12 9.92 -5.55 -5.80
CA ARG A 12 9.09 -6.57 -6.45
C ARG A 12 7.63 -6.44 -6.04
N LEU A 13 7.34 -6.22 -4.75
CA LEU A 13 5.98 -5.96 -4.28
C LEU A 13 5.36 -4.76 -5.00
N ARG A 14 6.06 -3.62 -5.06
CA ARG A 14 5.54 -2.45 -5.76
C ARG A 14 5.26 -2.72 -7.23
N LYS A 15 6.12 -3.50 -7.90
CA LYS A 15 5.93 -3.88 -9.30
C LYS A 15 4.77 -4.85 -9.52
N LEU A 16 4.59 -5.81 -8.61
CA LEU A 16 3.44 -6.69 -8.59
C LEU A 16 2.14 -5.89 -8.49
N LEU A 17 2.05 -4.98 -7.51
CA LEU A 17 0.87 -4.14 -7.28
C LEU A 17 0.61 -3.19 -8.45
N GLU A 18 1.65 -2.57 -9.01
CA GLU A 18 1.53 -1.67 -10.18
C GLU A 18 0.99 -2.42 -11.40
N LYS A 19 1.50 -3.63 -11.66
CA LYS A 19 1.04 -4.50 -12.75
C LYS A 19 -0.41 -4.96 -12.55
N ALA A 20 -0.77 -5.39 -11.34
CA ALA A 20 -2.09 -5.94 -11.04
C ALA A 20 -3.20 -4.87 -11.09
N THR A 21 -2.91 -3.69 -10.55
CA THR A 21 -3.92 -2.64 -10.39
C THR A 21 -3.96 -1.65 -11.55
N GLY A 22 -2.86 -1.53 -12.31
CA GLY A 22 -2.66 -0.45 -13.28
C GLY A 22 -2.48 0.93 -12.64
N ILE A 23 -2.37 0.98 -11.31
CA ILE A 23 -2.23 2.21 -10.53
C ILE A 23 -0.75 2.41 -10.21
N LYS A 24 -0.27 3.65 -10.32
CA LYS A 24 1.10 3.99 -10.00
C LYS A 24 1.40 3.74 -8.52
N VAL A 25 2.49 3.01 -8.26
CA VAL A 25 2.89 2.62 -6.89
C VAL A 25 4.19 3.31 -6.49
N TYR A 26 4.13 4.10 -5.43
CA TYR A 26 5.26 4.83 -4.89
C TYR A 26 5.85 4.13 -3.66
N LYS A 27 7.17 4.25 -3.49
CA LYS A 27 7.80 3.95 -2.21
C LYS A 27 7.41 5.03 -1.20
N SER A 28 7.04 4.62 0.00
CA SER A 28 6.90 5.45 1.19
C SER A 28 7.80 4.88 2.28
N ASP A 29 8.20 5.71 3.23
CA ASP A 29 9.00 5.28 4.37
C ASP A 29 8.08 5.07 5.57
N LEU A 30 8.33 4.01 6.34
CA LEU A 30 7.57 3.76 7.56
C LEU A 30 8.00 4.79 8.61
N LEU A 31 7.05 5.57 9.10
CA LEU A 31 7.34 6.61 10.07
C LEU A 31 7.36 5.98 11.47
N SER A 32 8.54 5.60 11.96
CA SER A 32 8.73 5.25 13.36
C SER A 32 8.67 6.54 14.21
N ASN A 33 7.56 6.67 14.95
CA ASN A 33 7.17 7.77 15.84
C ASN A 33 8.29 8.68 16.36
N TYR A 34 8.19 10.00 16.12
CA TYR A 34 8.58 11.02 17.10
C TYR A 34 7.58 12.20 17.01
N PHE A 35 6.77 12.35 18.05
CA PHE A 35 6.08 13.59 18.50
C PHE A 35 5.61 14.60 17.43
N ASN A 36 4.29 14.73 17.26
CA ASN A 36 3.58 15.98 16.90
C ASN A 36 4.17 16.91 15.81
N CYS A 37 4.92 16.39 14.85
CA CYS A 37 5.33 17.16 13.68
C CYS A 37 4.44 16.75 12.51
N TYR A 38 3.63 17.70 12.04
CA TYR A 38 2.90 17.58 10.79
C TYR A 38 3.87 17.14 9.67
N LEU A 39 3.85 15.87 9.30
CA LEU A 39 4.26 15.47 7.96
C LEU A 39 3.21 16.08 7.04
N SER A 40 3.64 16.98 6.16
CA SER A 40 2.75 17.55 5.17
C SER A 40 2.00 16.42 4.49
N ILE A 41 0.67 16.53 4.39
CA ILE A 41 -0.16 15.53 3.74
C ILE A 41 0.42 15.25 2.33
N THR A 42 1.01 16.25 1.65
CA THR A 42 1.68 16.12 0.34
C THR A 42 2.89 15.18 0.29
N GLN A 43 3.55 14.92 1.42
CA GLN A 43 4.60 13.89 1.50
C GLN A 43 4.02 12.48 1.58
N GLU A 44 2.77 12.36 2.03
CA GLU A 44 2.03 11.12 2.21
C GLU A 44 1.32 10.68 0.92
N TYR A 45 0.52 11.57 0.30
CA TYR A 45 -0.11 11.33 -1.00
C TYR A 45 0.76 11.95 -2.10
N LYS A 46 1.56 11.11 -2.77
CA LYS A 46 2.59 11.50 -3.77
C LYS A 46 2.02 12.10 -5.06
N ASN A 47 0.70 12.10 -5.23
CA ASN A 47 0.01 12.67 -6.37
C ASN A 47 -1.34 13.27 -5.94
N GLU A 48 -1.49 14.58 -6.13
CA GLU A 48 -2.68 15.31 -5.67
C GLU A 48 -3.89 15.16 -6.62
N THR A 49 -3.68 14.62 -7.81
CA THR A 49 -4.67 14.59 -8.89
C THR A 49 -5.14 13.18 -9.20
N ASN A 50 -4.24 12.20 -9.20
CA ASN A 50 -4.54 10.84 -9.66
C ASN A 50 -4.54 9.84 -8.50
N PRO A 51 -5.41 8.80 -8.58
CA PRO A 51 -5.31 7.66 -7.68
C PRO A 51 -3.91 7.05 -7.74
N HIS A 52 -3.38 6.68 -6.59
CA HIS A 52 -2.06 6.07 -6.47
C HIS A 52 -1.99 5.21 -5.22
N ILE A 53 -1.01 4.30 -5.20
CA ILE A 53 -0.71 3.46 -4.04
C ILE A 53 0.64 3.89 -3.48
N THR A 54 0.77 3.89 -2.16
CA THR A 54 2.07 3.94 -1.50
C THR A 54 2.32 2.64 -0.74
N VAL A 55 3.58 2.21 -0.74
CA VAL A 55 4.04 1.02 -0.01
C VAL A 55 5.15 1.45 0.92
N ALA A 56 4.93 1.28 2.22
CA ALA A 56 5.95 1.46 3.24
C ALA A 56 6.37 0.09 3.77
N GLN A 57 7.67 -0.16 3.82
CA GLN A 57 8.24 -1.41 4.32
C GLN A 57 8.49 -1.28 5.82
N GLY A 58 7.96 -2.23 6.59
CA GLY A 58 8.18 -2.39 8.02
C GLY A 58 9.31 -3.37 8.28
N ASP A 59 9.12 -4.23 9.27
CA ASP A 59 10.08 -5.27 9.60
C ASP A 59 10.24 -6.28 8.46
N TRP A 60 11.45 -6.80 8.30
CA TRP A 60 11.77 -7.79 7.29
C TRP A 60 12.77 -8.79 7.84
N SER A 61 12.57 -10.08 7.53
CA SER A 61 13.49 -11.13 7.89
C SER A 61 13.58 -12.20 6.82
N ILE A 62 14.73 -12.88 6.77
CA ILE A 62 14.98 -13.97 5.84
C ILE A 62 14.04 -15.17 6.05
N VAL A 63 13.51 -15.33 7.27
CA VAL A 63 12.66 -16.47 7.66
C VAL A 63 11.17 -16.15 7.48
N ASN A 64 10.72 -15.00 7.99
CA ASN A 64 9.29 -14.69 8.07
C ASN A 64 8.80 -13.79 6.92
N GLY A 65 9.71 -13.31 6.07
CA GLY A 65 9.37 -12.37 5.01
C GLY A 65 9.29 -10.93 5.49
N GLY A 66 8.48 -10.12 4.81
CA GLY A 66 8.38 -8.68 5.05
C GLY A 66 6.99 -8.22 5.44
N GLU A 67 6.97 -7.23 6.33
CA GLU A 67 5.81 -6.43 6.68
C GLU A 67 5.71 -5.19 5.80
N TYR A 68 4.51 -4.87 5.36
CA TYR A 68 4.25 -3.72 4.49
C TYR A 68 2.96 -3.02 4.89
N LYS A 69 2.97 -1.69 4.91
CA LYS A 69 1.76 -0.87 4.90
C LYS A 69 1.46 -0.46 3.47
N ILE A 70 0.30 -0.87 2.97
CA ILE A 70 -0.22 -0.47 1.66
C ILE A 70 -1.25 0.62 1.88
N SER A 71 -1.13 1.75 1.20
CA SER A 71 -2.10 2.84 1.27
C SER A 71 -2.57 3.23 -0.11
N LEU A 72 -3.87 3.07 -0.36
CA LEU A 72 -4.53 3.48 -1.58
C LEU A 72 -5.13 4.88 -1.40
N TYR A 73 -4.69 5.82 -2.23
CA TYR A 73 -5.22 7.17 -2.30
C TYR A 73 -6.17 7.30 -3.48
N THR A 74 -7.38 7.79 -3.22
CA THR A 74 -8.43 7.95 -4.25
C THR A 74 -9.09 9.32 -4.11
N PRO A 75 -9.52 9.96 -5.22
CA PRO A 75 -10.27 11.20 -5.15
C PRO A 75 -11.51 11.04 -4.26
N THR A 76 -11.68 11.98 -3.33
CA THR A 76 -12.85 12.02 -2.47
C THR A 76 -14.06 12.51 -3.27
N ILE A 77 -15.18 11.80 -3.14
CA ILE A 77 -16.44 12.18 -3.78
C ILE A 77 -17.24 13.03 -2.79
N VAL A 78 -17.96 14.04 -3.28
CA VAL A 78 -18.89 14.83 -2.46
C VAL A 78 -20.32 14.48 -2.88
N ILE A 79 -21.10 13.87 -1.98
CA ILE A 79 -22.50 13.52 -2.19
C ILE A 79 -23.34 14.27 -1.16
N LYS A 80 -24.26 15.14 -1.61
CA LYS A 80 -25.14 15.94 -0.74
C LYS A 80 -24.36 16.67 0.38
N GLY A 81 -23.22 17.27 0.03
CA GLY A 81 -22.33 17.97 0.97
C GLY A 81 -21.50 17.07 1.89
N LYS A 82 -21.65 15.74 1.83
CA LYS A 82 -20.84 14.79 2.60
C LYS A 82 -19.68 14.26 1.77
N LYS A 83 -18.48 14.29 2.35
CA LYS A 83 -17.25 13.68 1.79
C LYS A 83 -17.33 12.17 1.94
N VAL A 84 -17.18 11.42 0.86
CA VAL A 84 -17.26 9.97 0.85
C VAL A 84 -16.14 9.34 0.03
N LEU A 85 -15.70 8.16 0.47
CA LEU A 85 -14.76 7.30 -0.25
C LEU A 85 -15.44 6.67 -1.47
N ASN A 86 -14.71 6.53 -2.57
CA ASN A 86 -15.16 5.70 -3.70
C ASN A 86 -15.01 4.21 -3.34
N THR A 87 -15.95 3.68 -2.56
CA THR A 87 -15.89 2.30 -2.04
C THR A 87 -15.86 1.24 -3.14
N ARG A 88 -16.53 1.47 -4.27
CA ARG A 88 -16.51 0.54 -5.41
C ARG A 88 -15.11 0.45 -6.01
N PHE A 89 -14.46 1.58 -6.24
CA PHE A 89 -13.09 1.62 -6.76
C PHE A 89 -12.11 0.97 -5.78
N VAL A 90 -12.22 1.28 -4.48
CA VAL A 90 -11.36 0.67 -3.46
C VAL A 90 -11.52 -0.85 -3.41
N LYS A 91 -12.75 -1.37 -3.51
CA LYS A 91 -13.02 -2.81 -3.54
C LYS A 91 -12.42 -3.49 -4.78
N ASP A 92 -12.55 -2.87 -5.95
CA ASP A 92 -11.96 -3.38 -7.20
C ASP A 92 -10.44 -3.47 -7.10
N VAL A 93 -9.79 -2.43 -6.58
CA VAL A 93 -8.33 -2.43 -6.37
C VAL A 93 -7.92 -3.48 -5.34
N ALA A 94 -8.64 -3.57 -4.21
CA ALA A 94 -8.34 -4.57 -3.18
C ALA A 94 -8.44 -6.00 -3.74
N TYR A 95 -9.47 -6.30 -4.53
CA TYR A 95 -9.65 -7.60 -5.18
C TYR A 95 -8.46 -7.95 -6.08
N LYS A 96 -8.04 -7.03 -6.94
CA LYS A 96 -6.86 -7.21 -7.82
C LYS A 96 -5.57 -7.44 -7.05
N ILE A 97 -5.41 -6.78 -5.90
CA ILE A 97 -4.24 -7.00 -5.02
C ILE A 97 -4.28 -8.40 -4.42
N VAL A 98 -5.44 -8.84 -3.90
CA VAL A 98 -5.61 -10.18 -3.34
C VAL A 98 -5.32 -11.26 -4.38
N GLU A 99 -5.89 -11.16 -5.58
CA GLU A 99 -5.61 -12.12 -6.67
C GLU A 99 -4.12 -12.17 -7.01
N ALA A 100 -3.47 -11.02 -7.16
CA ALA A 100 -2.04 -10.98 -7.48
C ALA A 100 -1.14 -11.56 -6.38
N LEU A 101 -1.50 -11.40 -5.11
CA LEU A 101 -0.79 -12.01 -4.00
C LEU A 101 -1.03 -13.52 -3.93
N ASN A 102 -2.26 -13.97 -4.20
CA ASN A 102 -2.58 -15.39 -4.29
C ASN A 102 -1.84 -16.07 -5.44
N ASP A 103 -1.75 -15.41 -6.59
CA ASP A 103 -1.01 -15.92 -7.76
C ASP A 103 0.50 -16.00 -7.49
N GLU A 104 1.08 -15.02 -6.79
CA GLU A 104 2.52 -14.96 -6.52
C GLU A 104 2.93 -15.89 -5.37
N PHE A 105 2.15 -15.93 -4.28
CA PHE A 105 2.55 -16.58 -3.03
C PHE A 105 1.69 -17.78 -2.64
N GLY A 106 0.46 -17.90 -3.16
CA GLY A 106 -0.56 -18.85 -2.69
C GLY A 106 -1.41 -18.28 -1.55
N GLU A 107 -2.69 -18.67 -1.51
CA GLU A 107 -3.73 -18.08 -0.65
C GLU A 107 -3.43 -18.13 0.85
N ASP A 108 -2.78 -19.21 1.32
CA ASP A 108 -2.49 -19.41 2.76
C ASP A 108 -1.11 -18.89 3.21
N ASN A 109 -0.33 -18.29 2.30
CA ASN A 109 1.08 -17.95 2.57
C ASN A 109 1.31 -16.49 2.93
N TRP A 110 0.28 -15.65 2.90
CA TRP A 110 0.36 -14.25 3.29
C TRP A 110 -0.82 -13.86 4.18
N ASN A 111 -0.64 -12.79 4.95
CA ASN A 111 -1.66 -12.32 5.88
C ASN A 111 -1.89 -10.83 5.71
N THR A 112 -3.09 -10.38 6.03
CA THR A 112 -3.42 -8.96 6.17
C THR A 112 -4.07 -8.68 7.51
N CYS A 113 -3.80 -7.51 8.07
CA CYS A 113 -4.44 -7.05 9.30
C CYS A 113 -4.64 -5.53 9.26
N ASN A 114 -5.46 -5.03 10.20
CA ASN A 114 -5.68 -3.61 10.49
C ASN A 114 -6.03 -2.74 9.26
N ASN A 115 -7.26 -2.26 9.19
CA ASN A 115 -7.66 -1.32 8.13
C ASN A 115 -7.90 0.08 8.71
N GLU A 116 -7.24 1.09 8.13
CA GLU A 116 -7.43 2.49 8.48
C GLU A 116 -8.03 3.24 7.28
N THR A 117 -9.14 3.94 7.49
CA THR A 117 -9.72 4.80 6.46
C THR A 117 -9.76 6.24 6.93
N ARG A 118 -9.30 7.16 6.09
CA ARG A 118 -9.37 8.60 6.32
C ARG A 118 -9.89 9.28 5.05
N VAL A 119 -10.81 10.24 5.21
CA VAL A 119 -11.43 10.96 4.10
C VAL A 119 -11.20 12.46 4.30
N TRP A 120 -10.48 13.09 3.37
CA TRP A 120 -10.27 14.53 3.33
C TRP A 120 -10.49 15.06 1.91
N LEU A 121 -10.25 16.34 1.65
CA LEU A 121 -10.22 16.87 0.28
C LEU A 121 -8.77 17.23 -0.08
N PRO A 122 -8.31 16.98 -1.31
CA PRO A 122 -9.06 16.38 -2.42
C PRO A 122 -9.11 14.83 -2.39
N MET A 123 -8.38 14.18 -1.48
CA MET A 123 -8.16 12.73 -1.48
C MET A 123 -8.69 12.03 -0.24
N SER A 124 -8.91 10.73 -0.39
CA SER A 124 -9.21 9.79 0.68
C SER A 124 -8.18 8.67 0.65
N ARG A 125 -7.89 8.09 1.81
CA ARG A 125 -6.93 7.01 1.99
C ARG A 125 -7.59 5.81 2.62
N ASN A 126 -7.33 4.65 2.05
CA ASN A 126 -7.58 3.36 2.67
C ASN A 126 -6.24 2.64 2.82
N SER A 127 -5.85 2.31 4.05
CA SER A 127 -4.59 1.64 4.36
C SER A 127 -4.86 0.28 4.99
N PHE A 128 -4.03 -0.69 4.66
CA PHE A 128 -4.01 -2.01 5.27
C PHE A 128 -2.56 -2.49 5.44
N TYR A 129 -2.36 -3.42 6.37
CA TYR A 129 -1.05 -4.02 6.64
C TYR A 129 -1.00 -5.42 6.05
N LEU A 130 0.19 -5.80 5.59
CA LEU A 130 0.45 -7.02 4.85
C LEU A 130 1.70 -7.70 5.39
N GLN A 131 1.63 -8.99 5.68
CA GLN A 131 2.79 -9.85 5.89
C GLN A 131 2.88 -10.79 4.69
N ILE A 132 3.99 -10.75 3.95
CA ILE A 132 4.23 -11.66 2.82
C ILE A 132 5.55 -12.40 2.97
N PRO A 133 5.69 -13.60 2.37
CA PRO A 133 6.97 -14.27 2.23
C PRO A 133 7.98 -13.46 1.41
N ASN A 134 9.24 -13.88 1.44
CA ASN A 134 10.27 -13.35 0.55
C ASN A 134 10.00 -13.76 -0.91
N PHE A 135 10.27 -12.86 -1.87
CA PHE A 135 10.08 -13.16 -3.30
C PHE A 135 11.10 -14.16 -3.85
N GLU A 136 12.28 -14.23 -3.23
CA GLU A 136 13.30 -15.23 -3.52
C GLU A 136 13.56 -16.01 -2.23
N LYS A 137 13.58 -17.35 -2.32
CA LYS A 137 14.09 -18.18 -1.23
C LYS A 137 15.61 -18.06 -1.24
N TYR A 138 16.16 -17.53 -0.15
CA TYR A 138 17.59 -17.31 0.04
C TYR A 138 18.32 -18.60 0.44
#